data_AF-A0A5D6Y4G6-F1
#
_entry.id   AF-A0A5D6Y4G6-F1
#
_cell.length_a   1.000
_cell.length_b   1.000
_cell.length_c   1.000
_cell.angle_alpha   90.00
_cell.angle_beta   90.00
_cell.angle_gamma   90.00
#
_symmetry.space_group_name_H-M   'P 1'
#
loop_
_entity.id
_entity.type
_entity.pdbx_description
1 polymer ?
#
loop_
_entity_poly.entity_id
_entity_poly.type
_entity_poly.pdbx_seq_one_letter_code
_entity_poly.pdbx_strand_id
1 'polypeptide(L)' 'MDNAGGHKQTSATEAALEKKRISFRFLPPNSTDLCQPADANVIQQLKRVWKEQWEKEKFYLRLAAK' A
#
# COMPACT_ATOMS: atom_id res chain seq x y z
N MET A 1 5.14 7.55 0.66
CA MET A 1 5.82 6.83 -0.43
C MET A 1 6.75 5.82 0.22
N ASP A 2 6.80 4.60 -0.30
CA ASP A 2 7.75 3.59 0.17
C ASP A 2 9.12 3.81 -0.50
N ASN A 3 10.07 2.92 -0.22
CA ASN A 3 11.40 2.97 -0.80
C ASN A 3 11.51 2.10 -2.07
N ALA A 4 10.41 1.82 -2.78
CA ALA A 4 10.46 1.02 -4.00
C ALA A 4 11.44 1.65 -5.01
N GLY A 5 12.04 0.83 -5.89
CA GLY A 5 13.09 1.27 -6.80
C GLY A 5 12.69 2.42 -7.75
N GLY A 6 11.40 2.65 -7.97
CA GLY A 6 10.86 3.79 -8.72
C GLY A 6 10.61 5.05 -7.89
N HIS A 7 10.61 4.97 -6.56
CA HIS A 7 10.36 6.07 -5.63
C HIS A 7 11.66 6.66 -5.10
N LYS A 8 12.57 6.97 -6.02
CA LYS A 8 13.89 7.49 -5.70
C LYS A 8 13.92 9.01 -5.67
N GLN A 9 14.68 9.54 -4.74
CA GLN A 9 15.09 10.93 -4.75
C GLN A 9 16.17 11.10 -5.84
N THR A 10 15.77 11.70 -6.95
CA THR A 10 16.61 12.17 -8.07
C THR A 10 16.73 13.68 -8.02
N SER A 11 17.72 14.27 -8.71
CA SER A 11 17.90 15.72 -8.80
C SER A 11 16.63 16.47 -9.26
N ALA A 12 15.90 15.91 -10.22
CA ALA A 12 14.64 16.47 -10.70
C ALA A 12 13.54 16.45 -9.61
N THR A 13 13.45 15.37 -8.84
CA THR A 13 12.47 15.27 -7.75
C THR A 13 12.86 16.11 -6.53
N GLU A 14 14.15 16.28 -6.26
CA GLU A 14 14.65 17.14 -5.16
C GLU A 14 14.24 18.59 -5.36
N ALA A 15 14.48 19.15 -6.55
CA ALA A 15 14.07 20.50 -6.87
C ALA A 15 12.54 20.70 -6.72
N ALA A 16 11.75 19.68 -7.09
CA ALA A 16 10.31 19.72 -6.94
C ALA A 16 9.87 19.64 -5.47
N LEU A 17 10.52 18.80 -4.65
CA LEU A 17 10.28 18.68 -3.21
C LEU A 17 10.64 19.98 -2.48
N GLU A 18 11.78 20.58 -2.80
CA GLU A 18 12.22 21.86 -2.24
C GLU A 18 11.25 22.99 -2.59
N LYS A 19 10.90 23.13 -3.88
CA LYS A 19 9.91 24.12 -4.35
C LYS A 19 8.57 24.00 -3.61
N LYS A 20 8.17 22.77 -3.27
CA LYS A 20 6.91 22.48 -2.55
C LYS A 20 7.08 22.45 -1.03
N ARG A 21 8.29 22.64 -0.50
CA ARG A 21 8.63 22.53 0.92
C ARG A 21 8.20 21.19 1.54
N ILE A 22 8.36 20.11 0.78
CA ILE A 22 8.02 18.75 1.22
C ILE A 22 9.29 18.04 1.70
N SER A 23 9.24 17.50 2.92
CA SER A 23 10.30 16.61 3.41
C SER A 23 10.09 15.18 2.91
N PHE A 24 11.12 14.59 2.32
CA PHE A 24 11.16 13.16 2.00
C PHE A 24 11.88 12.39 3.12
N ARG A 25 11.36 11.21 3.50
CA ARG A 25 11.95 10.36 4.54
C ARG A 25 11.98 8.91 4.09
N PHE A 26 13.11 8.26 4.29
CA PHE A 26 13.24 6.82 4.09
C PHE A 26 12.60 6.06 5.25
N LEU A 27 11.92 4.97 4.90
CA LEU A 27 11.27 4.09 5.88
C LEU A 27 12.13 2.84 6.16
N PRO A 28 12.00 2.20 7.32
CA PRO A 28 12.62 0.89 7.55
C PRO A 28 12.12 -0.15 6.53
N PRO A 29 12.96 -1.12 6.14
CA PRO A 29 12.53 -2.19 5.24
C PRO A 29 11.39 -3.01 5.86
N ASN A 30 10.45 -3.46 5.03
CA ASN A 30 9.33 -4.33 5.41
C ASN A 30 8.46 -3.79 6.57
N SER A 31 8.24 -2.47 6.61
CA SER A 31 7.49 -1.81 7.70
C SER A 31 6.32 -0.96 7.20
N THR A 32 5.87 -1.16 5.96
CA THR A 32 4.84 -0.29 5.35
C THR A 32 3.51 -0.36 6.09
N ASP A 33 3.14 -1.54 6.58
CA ASP A 33 1.96 -1.78 7.42
C ASP A 33 1.98 -1.02 8.76
N LEU A 34 3.16 -0.62 9.24
CA LEU A 34 3.34 0.12 10.49
C LEU A 34 3.55 1.61 10.26
N CYS A 35 4.36 1.97 9.28
CA CYS A 35 4.84 3.34 9.09
C CYS A 35 4.09 4.10 8.00
N GLN A 36 3.38 3.41 7.10
CA GLN A 36 2.63 4.06 6.03
C GLN A 36 1.13 4.09 6.35
N PRO A 37 0.55 5.29 6.56
CA PRO A 37 -0.87 5.42 6.88
C PRO A 37 -1.80 4.82 5.82
N ALA A 38 -1.38 4.81 4.54
CA ALA A 38 -2.16 4.22 3.46
C ALA A 38 -2.29 2.70 3.63
N ASP A 39 -1.17 2.02 3.87
CA ASP A 39 -1.12 0.57 4.08
C ASP A 39 -1.80 0.17 5.40
N ALA A 40 -1.45 0.86 6.49
CA ALA A 40 -1.95 0.60 7.83
C ALA A 40 -3.47 0.82 7.97
N ASN A 41 -4.04 1.77 7.23
CA ASN A 41 -5.45 2.14 7.42
C ASN A 41 -6.30 1.76 6.21
N VAL A 42 -6.10 2.43 5.08
CA VAL A 42 -7.01 2.34 3.93
C VAL A 42 -6.91 0.97 3.26
N ILE A 43 -5.69 0.55 2.91
CA ILE A 43 -5.44 -0.70 2.18
C ILE A 43 -5.74 -1.91 3.06
N GLN A 44 -5.38 -1.88 4.35
CA GLN A 44 -5.70 -2.98 5.26
C GLN A 44 -7.22 -3.23 5.34
N GLN A 45 -8.03 -2.18 5.45
CA GLN A 45 -9.49 -2.33 5.47
C GLN A 45 -10.02 -2.86 4.15
N LEU A 46 -9.49 -2.38 3.02
CA LEU A 46 -9.87 -2.83 1.69
C LEU A 46 -9.56 -4.32 1.49
N LYS A 47 -8.36 -4.76 1.90
CA LYS A 47 -7.94 -6.18 1.92
C LYS A 47 -8.86 -7.03 2.79
N ARG A 48 -9.29 -6.52 3.95
CA ARG A 48 -10.22 -7.23 4.84
C ARG A 48 -11.57 -7.47 4.17
N VAL A 49 -12.20 -6.42 3.64
CA VAL A 49 -13.50 -6.53 2.97
C VAL A 49 -13.40 -7.45 1.75
N TRP A 50 -12.35 -7.29 0.94
CA TRP A 50 -12.13 -8.17 -0.21
C TRP A 50 -12.02 -9.64 0.19
N LYS A 51 -11.25 -9.93 1.25
CA LYS A 51 -11.11 -11.30 1.76
C LYS A 51 -12.45 -11.87 2.21
N GLU A 52 -13.26 -11.11 2.94
CA GLU A 52 -14.59 -11.55 3.37
C GLU A 52 -15.51 -11.90 2.18
N GLN A 53 -15.50 -11.08 1.12
CA GLN A 53 -16.27 -11.37 -0.09
C GLN A 53 -15.74 -12.61 -0.82
N TRP A 54 -14.42 -12.75 -0.91
CA TRP A 54 -13.80 -13.91 -1.54
C TRP A 54 -14.09 -15.22 -0.81
N GLU A 55 -14.16 -15.22 0.53
CA GLU A 55 -14.56 -16.41 1.28
C GLU A 55 -16.00 -16.84 0.97
N LYS A 56 -16.92 -15.87 0.82
CA LYS A 56 -18.30 -16.17 0.40
C LYS A 56 -18.35 -16.76 -1.00
N GLU A 57 -17.63 -16.17 -1.94
CA GLU A 57 -17.57 -16.67 -3.32
C GLU A 57 -17.02 -18.09 -3.40
N LYS A 58 -15.92 -18.37 -2.69
CA LYS A 58 -15.36 -19.73 -2.59
C LYS A 58 -16.37 -20.75 -2.06
N PHE A 59 -17.21 -20.36 -1.10
CA PHE A 59 -18.25 -21.24 -0.59
C PHE A 59 -19.28 -21.58 -1.69
N TYR A 60 -19.75 -20.58 -2.44
CA TYR A 60 -20.69 -20.80 -3.55
C TYR A 60 -20.08 -21.65 -4.67
N LEU A 61 -18.84 -21.38 -5.07
CA LEU A 61 -18.15 -22.16 -6.09
C LEU A 61 -18.00 -23.64 -5.69
N ARG A 62 -17.78 -23.93 -4.40
CA ARG A 62 -17.71 -25.30 -3.89
C ARG A 62 -19.06 -26.01 -3.87
N LEU A 63 -20.16 -25.29 -3.68
CA LEU A 63 -21.51 -25.85 -3.75
C LEU A 63 -21.91 -26.15 -5.20
N ALA A 64 -21.57 -25.27 -6.13
CA ALA A 64 -21.86 -25.44 -7.56
C ALA A 64 -21.03 -26.55 -8.23
N ALA A 65 -19.91 -26.96 -7.61
CA ALA A 65 -19.04 -28.03 -8.09
C ALA A 65 -19.46 -29.45 -7.61
N LYS A 66 -20.60 -29.58 -6.92
CA LYS A 66 -21.20 -30.85 -6.50
C LYS A 66 -22.43 -31.15 -7.35
#